data_AF-A0A2X1SGY7-F1
#
_entry.id   AF-A0A2X1SGY7-F1
#
_cell.length_a   1.000
_cell.length_b   1.000
_cell.length_c   1.000
_cell.angle_alpha   90.00
_cell.angle_beta   90.00
_cell.angle_gamma   90.00
#
_symmetry.space_group_name_H-M   'P 1'
#
loop_
_entity.id
_entity.type
_entity.pdbx_description
1 polymer ?
#
loop_
_entity_poly.entity_id
_entity_poly.type
_entity_poly.pdbx_seq_one_letter_code
_entity_poly.pdbx_strand_id
1 'polypeptide(L)'
;MLNLSRAPICSPKRWAFNGINPHDPQRGAVSEYDALHAIFKMVRKGMKESDCSRAIMVAHNATFDHSFTMTAAERAGLKRNPFHPFVTFDTAALSGLALGQTVLSKACIAAGMPFDGAQAHSALYDTEQTAQLFCEIVNRWKRLGGWPLPVATPE
;
A
#
# COMPACT_ATOMS: atom_id res chain seq x y z
N MET A 1 -6.19 -13.48 3.12
CA MET A 1 -4.74 -13.54 2.81
C MET A 1 -4.55 -14.43 1.56
N LEU A 2 -3.80 -14.00 0.54
CA LEU A 2 -3.68 -14.69 -0.77
C LEU A 2 -3.12 -16.12 -0.64
N ASN A 3 -3.61 -17.08 -1.43
CA ASN A 3 -3.06 -18.42 -1.55
C ASN A 3 -1.72 -18.39 -2.32
N LEU A 4 -0.61 -18.58 -1.59
CA LEU A 4 0.76 -18.48 -2.11
C LEU A 4 1.28 -19.77 -2.77
N SER A 5 0.49 -20.84 -2.80
CA SER A 5 0.91 -22.17 -3.29
C SER A 5 1.27 -22.23 -4.79
N ARG A 6 0.91 -21.19 -5.56
CA ARG A 6 1.21 -21.08 -7.01
C ARG A 6 2.24 -20.00 -7.37
N ALA A 7 2.90 -19.37 -6.39
CA ALA A 7 3.96 -18.39 -6.67
C ALA A 7 5.28 -19.10 -7.00
N PRO A 8 5.95 -18.85 -8.15
CA PRO A 8 7.03 -19.72 -8.63
C PRO A 8 8.35 -19.66 -7.84
N ILE A 9 8.50 -18.78 -6.85
CA ILE A 9 9.74 -18.66 -6.06
C ILE A 9 9.40 -18.32 -4.61
N CYS A 10 9.01 -19.33 -3.82
CA CYS A 10 8.97 -19.23 -2.37
C CYS A 10 10.30 -19.73 -1.80
N SER A 11 11.11 -18.83 -1.24
CA SER A 11 12.36 -19.21 -0.56
C SER A 11 12.14 -19.32 0.95
N PRO A 12 12.78 -20.29 1.65
CA PRO A 12 12.63 -20.46 3.09
C PRO A 12 12.92 -19.19 3.90
N LYS A 13 13.85 -18.36 3.41
CA LYS A 13 14.19 -17.06 4.00
C LYS A 13 13.02 -16.07 4.01
N ARG A 14 12.12 -16.10 3.02
CA ARG A 14 10.95 -15.19 2.96
C ARG A 14 9.88 -15.56 3.97
N TRP A 15 9.64 -16.86 4.17
CA TRP A 15 8.68 -17.36 5.16
C TRP A 15 9.14 -17.10 6.60
N ALA A 16 10.44 -17.29 6.86
CA ALA A 16 11.01 -16.97 8.16
C ALA A 16 10.94 -15.46 8.47
N PHE A 17 11.09 -14.61 7.44
CA PHE A 17 11.01 -13.16 7.60
C PHE A 17 9.60 -12.65 7.91
N ASN A 18 8.56 -13.20 7.27
CA ASN A 18 7.18 -12.76 7.47
C ASN A 18 6.35 -13.64 8.43
N GLY A 19 6.93 -14.72 8.95
CA GLY A 19 6.25 -15.67 9.84
C GLY A 19 5.12 -16.47 9.18
N ILE A 20 5.00 -16.47 7.86
CA ILE A 20 3.88 -17.11 7.17
C ILE A 20 4.20 -18.59 6.91
N ASN A 21 3.32 -19.48 7.40
CA ASN A 21 3.18 -20.84 6.90
C ASN A 21 2.08 -20.89 5.81
N PRO A 22 2.42 -21.04 4.51
CA PRO A 22 1.42 -21.06 3.43
C PRO A 22 0.49 -22.27 3.47
N HIS A 23 0.89 -23.34 4.17
CA HIS A 23 0.16 -24.61 4.24
C HIS A 23 -0.70 -24.74 5.50
N ASP A 24 -0.75 -23.70 6.33
CA ASP A 24 -1.61 -23.69 7.51
C ASP A 24 -3.11 -23.70 7.10
N PRO A 25 -3.86 -24.78 7.41
CA PRO A 25 -5.27 -24.87 7.06
C PRO A 25 -6.14 -23.84 7.80
N GLN A 26 -5.68 -23.30 8.94
CA GLN A 26 -6.40 -22.28 9.71
C GLN A 26 -6.24 -20.87 9.12
N ARG A 27 -5.35 -20.68 8.13
CA ARG A 27 -5.07 -19.38 7.52
C ARG A 27 -6.26 -18.79 6.75
N GLY A 28 -7.25 -19.59 6.37
CA GLY A 28 -8.40 -19.14 5.57
C GLY A 28 -7.96 -18.52 4.23
N ALA A 29 -6.95 -19.12 3.59
CA ALA A 29 -6.40 -18.60 2.35
C ALA A 29 -7.42 -18.65 1.21
N VAL A 30 -7.54 -17.55 0.47
CA VAL A 30 -8.45 -17.44 -0.70
C VAL A 30 -7.63 -17.35 -2.00
N SER A 31 -8.27 -17.58 -3.14
CA SER A 31 -7.60 -17.46 -4.44
C SER A 31 -7.15 -16.02 -4.73
N GLU A 32 -6.16 -15.85 -5.62
CA GLU A 32 -5.75 -14.51 -6.08
C GLU A 32 -6.92 -13.76 -6.71
N TYR A 33 -7.75 -14.48 -7.47
CA TYR A 33 -8.96 -13.94 -8.08
C TYR A 33 -9.92 -13.38 -7.02
N ASP A 34 -10.32 -14.19 -6.02
CA ASP A 34 -11.33 -13.78 -5.04
C ASP A 34 -10.87 -12.56 -4.24
N ALA A 35 -9.60 -12.55 -3.81
CA ALA A 35 -9.04 -11.44 -3.05
C ALA A 35 -8.98 -10.15 -3.87
N LEU A 36 -8.36 -10.20 -5.05
CA LEU A 36 -8.18 -9.01 -5.89
C LEU A 36 -9.50 -8.53 -6.50
N HIS A 37 -10.42 -9.44 -6.84
CA HIS A 37 -11.75 -9.08 -7.31
C HIS A 37 -12.53 -8.33 -6.23
N ALA A 38 -12.49 -8.79 -4.97
CA ALA A 38 -13.12 -8.09 -3.85
C ALA A 38 -12.49 -6.71 -3.62
N ILE A 39 -11.15 -6.60 -3.61
CA ILE A 39 -10.43 -5.33 -3.47
C ILE A 39 -10.82 -4.38 -4.61
N PHE A 40 -10.75 -4.83 -5.86
CA PHE A 40 -11.06 -3.97 -7.02
C PHE A 40 -12.53 -3.53 -7.02
N LYS A 41 -13.45 -4.37 -6.53
CA LYS A 41 -14.86 -3.97 -6.38
C LYS A 41 -15.00 -2.81 -5.39
N MET A 42 -14.34 -2.89 -4.24
CA MET A 42 -14.35 -1.82 -3.22
C MET A 42 -13.69 -0.54 -3.73
N VAL A 43 -12.53 -0.64 -4.41
CA VAL A 43 -11.83 0.51 -4.99
C VAL A 43 -12.70 1.23 -6.03
N ARG A 44 -13.33 0.49 -6.95
CA ARG A 44 -14.21 1.10 -7.97
C ARG A 44 -15.44 1.79 -7.35
N LYS A 45 -15.99 1.23 -6.26
CA LYS A 45 -17.08 1.87 -5.51
C LYS A 45 -16.62 3.21 -4.93
N GLY A 46 -15.49 3.23 -4.23
CA GLY A 46 -14.94 4.47 -3.64
C GLY A 46 -14.57 5.52 -4.69
N MET A 47 -14.00 5.10 -5.82
CA MET A 47 -13.72 6.00 -6.96
C MET A 47 -14.98 6.68 -7.47
N LYS A 48 -16.09 5.94 -7.63
CA LYS A 48 -17.37 6.50 -8.06
C LYS A 48 -17.94 7.47 -7.04
N GLU A 49 -17.81 7.17 -5.74
CA GLU A 49 -18.30 8.03 -4.65
C GLU A 49 -17.49 9.32 -4.50
N SER A 50 -16.20 9.29 -4.85
CA SER A 50 -15.28 10.44 -4.76
C SER A 50 -15.04 11.15 -6.09
N ASP A 51 -15.83 10.85 -7.12
CA ASP A 51 -15.69 11.38 -8.48
C ASP A 51 -14.24 11.31 -9.05
N CYS A 52 -13.57 10.19 -8.76
CA CYS A 52 -12.18 9.94 -9.19
C CYS A 52 -12.14 9.04 -10.43
N SER A 53 -11.29 9.39 -11.40
CA SER A 53 -11.16 8.66 -12.66
C SER A 53 -10.31 7.38 -12.54
N ARG A 54 -9.32 7.35 -11.64
CA ARG A 54 -8.42 6.20 -11.45
C ARG A 54 -7.87 6.11 -10.03
N ALA A 55 -7.55 4.91 -9.58
CA ALA A 55 -6.87 4.68 -8.30
C ALA A 55 -5.34 4.71 -8.47
N ILE A 56 -4.64 5.30 -7.50
CA ILE A 56 -3.16 5.26 -7.40
C ILE A 56 -2.82 4.48 -6.13
N MET A 57 -1.90 3.51 -6.25
CA MET A 57 -1.48 2.72 -5.10
C MET A 57 -0.56 3.56 -4.20
N VAL A 58 -0.88 3.60 -2.90
CA VAL A 58 -0.01 4.11 -1.84
C VAL A 58 0.59 2.92 -1.12
N ALA A 59 1.92 2.85 -1.02
CA ALA A 59 2.63 1.78 -0.32
C ALA A 59 4.03 2.27 0.13
N HIS A 60 4.77 1.46 0.88
CA HIS A 60 6.11 1.79 1.36
C HIS A 60 7.16 0.96 0.62
N ASN A 61 7.97 1.62 -0.23
CA ASN A 61 8.66 1.00 -1.37
C ASN A 61 7.68 0.49 -2.43
N ALA A 62 6.75 1.36 -2.83
CA ALA A 62 5.51 1.01 -3.55
C ALA A 62 5.67 0.19 -4.83
N THR A 63 6.82 0.28 -5.53
CA THR A 63 7.12 -0.56 -6.70
C THR A 63 7.02 -2.05 -6.40
N PHE A 64 7.39 -2.46 -5.18
CA PHE A 64 7.31 -3.85 -4.75
C PHE A 64 5.85 -4.34 -4.75
N ASP A 65 4.99 -3.73 -3.94
CA ASP A 65 3.57 -4.12 -3.81
C ASP A 65 2.81 -3.97 -5.13
N HIS A 66 3.12 -2.92 -5.89
CA HIS A 66 2.52 -2.67 -7.19
C HIS A 66 2.83 -3.79 -8.17
N SER A 67 4.11 -4.18 -8.30
CA SER A 67 4.52 -5.26 -9.21
C SER A 67 3.82 -6.59 -8.88
N PHE A 68 3.77 -6.97 -7.61
CA PHE A 68 3.11 -8.20 -7.17
C PHE A 68 1.60 -8.17 -7.42
N THR A 69 0.95 -7.04 -7.16
CA THR A 69 -0.49 -6.86 -7.40
C THR A 69 -0.83 -6.92 -8.88
N MET A 70 -0.02 -6.29 -9.74
CA MET A 70 -0.23 -6.29 -11.19
C MET A 70 -0.05 -7.70 -11.77
N THR A 71 1.03 -8.39 -11.42
CA THR A 71 1.26 -9.77 -11.91
C THR A 71 0.20 -10.73 -11.38
N ALA A 72 -0.25 -10.59 -10.13
CA ALA A 72 -1.33 -11.42 -9.59
C ALA A 72 -2.67 -11.14 -10.29
N ALA A 73 -2.98 -9.88 -10.61
CA ALA A 73 -4.17 -9.53 -11.37
C ALA A 73 -4.15 -10.12 -12.80
N GLU A 74 -2.97 -10.12 -13.43
CA GLU A 74 -2.75 -10.74 -14.74
C GLU A 74 -2.95 -12.26 -14.70
N ARG A 75 -2.29 -12.96 -13.75
CA ARG A 75 -2.47 -14.42 -13.54
C ARG A 75 -3.92 -14.79 -13.24
N ALA A 76 -4.65 -13.94 -12.51
CA ALA A 76 -6.05 -14.13 -12.18
C ALA A 76 -7.02 -13.75 -13.31
N GLY A 77 -6.54 -13.22 -14.45
CA GLY A 77 -7.39 -12.82 -15.58
C GLY A 77 -8.30 -11.62 -15.30
N LEU A 78 -7.94 -10.74 -14.35
CA LEU A 78 -8.74 -9.59 -13.95
C LEU A 78 -8.60 -8.42 -14.94
N LYS A 79 -9.50 -8.34 -15.92
CA LYS A 79 -9.44 -7.35 -17.02
C LYS A 79 -9.65 -5.89 -16.62
N ARG A 80 -10.41 -5.60 -15.55
CA ARG A 80 -10.82 -4.23 -15.17
C ARG A 80 -10.01 -3.66 -14.02
N ASN A 81 -8.68 -3.74 -14.04
CA ASN A 81 -7.86 -3.26 -12.93
C ASN A 81 -8.03 -1.73 -12.72
N PRO A 82 -8.52 -1.26 -11.55
CA PRO A 82 -8.77 0.17 -11.29
C PRO A 82 -7.49 0.97 -11.03
N PHE A 83 -6.38 0.31 -10.71
CA PHE A 83 -5.12 0.97 -10.38
C PHE A 83 -4.43 1.53 -11.63
N HIS A 84 -3.62 2.57 -11.42
CA HIS A 84 -2.71 3.08 -12.45
C HIS A 84 -1.63 2.02 -12.77
N PRO A 85 -1.31 1.78 -14.06
CA PRO A 85 -0.43 0.69 -14.48
C PRO A 85 1.04 0.92 -14.12
N PHE A 86 1.42 2.15 -13.74
CA PHE A 86 2.82 2.48 -13.41
C PHE A 86 3.00 3.64 -12.43
N VAL A 87 1.93 4.36 -12.05
CA VAL A 87 2.04 5.50 -11.12
C VAL A 87 1.69 5.00 -9.74
N THR A 88 2.53 5.36 -8.77
CA THR A 88 2.36 5.03 -7.35
C THR A 88 2.74 6.24 -6.50
N PHE A 89 2.21 6.29 -5.28
CA PHE A 89 2.72 7.16 -4.24
C PHE A 89 3.55 6.33 -3.26
N ASP A 90 4.86 6.49 -3.34
CA ASP A 90 5.79 5.81 -2.46
C ASP A 90 6.00 6.60 -1.17
N THR A 91 5.52 6.04 -0.07
CA THR A 91 5.66 6.66 1.25
C THR A 91 7.10 6.64 1.76
N ALA A 92 8.00 5.82 1.22
CA ALA A 92 9.42 5.89 1.57
C ALA A 92 10.04 7.21 1.06
N ALA A 93 9.80 7.55 -0.21
CA ALA A 93 10.21 8.83 -0.79
C ALA A 93 9.54 10.03 -0.11
N LEU A 94 8.22 9.97 0.11
CA LEU A 94 7.47 11.05 0.78
C LEU A 94 7.95 11.28 2.22
N SER A 95 8.25 10.20 2.95
CA SER A 95 8.80 10.30 4.31
C SER A 95 10.23 10.82 4.32
N GLY A 96 11.04 10.47 3.30
CA GLY A 96 12.36 11.06 3.11
C GLY A 96 12.29 12.58 2.99
N LEU A 97 11.33 13.09 2.22
CA LEU A 97 11.08 14.53 2.07
C LEU A 97 10.54 15.18 3.35
N ALA A 98 9.49 14.62 3.94
CA ALA A 98 8.73 15.28 5.01
C ALA A 98 9.31 15.07 6.42
N LEU A 99 10.04 13.97 6.62
CA LEU A 99 10.45 13.48 7.95
C LEU A 99 11.94 13.11 8.01
N GLY A 100 12.66 13.11 6.89
CA GLY A 100 14.07 12.69 6.82
C GLY A 100 14.29 11.20 7.10
N GLN A 101 13.25 10.36 6.95
CA GLN A 101 13.31 8.93 7.24
C GLN A 101 12.71 8.12 6.08
N THR A 102 13.37 7.04 5.68
CA THR A 102 12.90 6.14 4.60
C THR A 102 12.48 4.76 5.09
N VAL A 103 12.71 4.44 6.37
CA VAL A 103 12.29 3.18 6.99
C VAL A 103 10.94 3.41 7.68
N LEU A 104 9.92 2.61 7.35
CA LEU A 104 8.54 2.78 7.83
C LEU A 104 8.46 3.01 9.34
N SER A 105 9.08 2.15 10.15
CA SER A 105 9.06 2.27 11.61
C SER A 105 9.66 3.60 12.10
N LYS A 106 10.79 4.01 11.53
CA LYS A 106 11.45 5.29 11.86
C LYS A 106 10.61 6.48 11.40
N ALA A 107 9.98 6.39 10.23
CA ALA A 107 9.10 7.42 9.69
C ALA A 107 7.85 7.59 10.57
N CYS A 108 7.20 6.49 10.99
CA CYS A 108 6.08 6.53 11.93
C CYS A 108 6.49 7.19 13.26
N ILE A 109 7.62 6.77 13.85
CA ILE A 109 8.13 7.37 15.10
C ILE A 109 8.43 8.87 14.91
N ALA A 110 9.07 9.26 13.81
CA ALA A 110 9.35 10.67 13.49
C ALA A 110 8.08 11.49 13.22
N ALA A 111 7.00 10.85 12.79
CA ALA A 111 5.68 11.46 12.65
C ALA A 111 4.91 11.55 13.99
N GLY A 112 5.46 11.02 15.09
CA GLY A 112 4.80 10.97 16.40
C GLY A 112 3.79 9.83 16.52
N MET A 113 3.86 8.84 15.64
CA MET A 113 2.97 7.68 15.63
C MET A 113 3.63 6.50 16.37
N PRO A 114 2.89 5.75 17.20
CA PRO A 114 3.40 4.51 17.77
C PRO A 114 3.66 3.49 16.67
N PHE A 115 4.73 2.70 16.82
CA PHE A 115 5.06 1.60 15.93
C PHE A 115 5.52 0.40 16.77
N ASP A 116 4.80 -0.71 16.65
CA ASP A 116 5.10 -1.96 17.34
C ASP A 116 5.87 -2.89 16.39
N GLY A 117 7.16 -3.08 16.69
CA GLY A 117 8.02 -3.98 15.93
C GLY A 117 7.60 -5.45 15.99
N ALA A 118 6.82 -5.87 16.99
CA ALA A 118 6.34 -7.24 17.11
C ALA A 118 5.19 -7.54 16.13
N GLN A 119 4.46 -6.52 15.68
CA GLN A 119 3.37 -6.63 14.70
C GLN A 119 3.82 -6.34 13.26
N ALA A 120 5.06 -5.87 13.09
CA ALA A 120 5.66 -5.66 11.78
C ALA A 120 5.62 -6.96 10.95
N HIS A 121 5.54 -6.80 9.62
CA HIS A 121 5.43 -7.91 8.65
C HIS A 121 4.04 -8.56 8.55
N SER A 122 3.08 -8.13 9.37
CA SER A 122 1.66 -8.33 9.08
C SER A 122 1.22 -7.32 8.03
N ALA A 123 0.73 -7.80 6.88
CA ALA A 123 0.23 -6.93 5.82
C ALA A 123 -0.88 -5.99 6.30
N LEU A 124 -1.70 -6.40 7.28
CA LEU A 124 -2.74 -5.53 7.86
C LEU A 124 -2.10 -4.38 8.62
N TYR A 125 -1.20 -4.69 9.56
CA TYR A 125 -0.53 -3.69 10.40
C TYR A 125 0.29 -2.72 9.56
N ASP A 126 1.11 -3.23 8.64
CA ASP A 126 1.94 -2.40 7.76
C ASP A 126 1.07 -1.48 6.88
N THR A 127 -0.10 -1.96 6.41
CA THR A 127 -1.05 -1.14 5.64
C THR A 127 -1.68 -0.05 6.48
N GLU A 128 -2.11 -0.36 7.72
CA GLU A 128 -2.71 0.63 8.63
C GLU A 128 -1.71 1.73 9.00
N GLN A 129 -0.48 1.35 9.36
CA GLN A 129 0.59 2.30 9.67
C GLN A 129 0.96 3.16 8.45
N THR A 130 1.07 2.56 7.26
CA THR A 130 1.37 3.28 6.02
C THR A 130 0.26 4.26 5.64
N ALA A 131 -1.01 3.86 5.80
CA ALA A 131 -2.15 4.73 5.52
C ALA A 131 -2.19 5.95 6.46
N GLN A 132 -1.99 5.73 7.76
CA GLN A 132 -1.91 6.81 8.75
C GLN A 132 -0.72 7.75 8.47
N LEU A 133 0.44 7.19 8.15
CA LEU A 133 1.65 7.96 7.81
C LEU A 133 1.42 8.83 6.56
N PHE A 134 0.82 8.27 5.51
CA PHE A 134 0.50 9.01 4.29
C PHE A 134 -0.46 10.18 4.58
N CYS A 135 -1.53 9.91 5.34
CA CYS A 135 -2.47 10.94 5.76
C CYS A 135 -1.80 12.04 6.57
N GLU A 136 -0.92 11.70 7.52
CA GLU A 136 -0.19 12.67 8.32
C GLU A 136 0.76 13.52 7.47
N ILE A 137 1.49 12.94 6.50
CA ILE A 137 2.36 13.71 5.59
C ILE A 137 1.55 14.72 4.77
N VAL A 138 0.45 14.29 4.16
CA VAL A 138 -0.43 15.18 3.36
C VAL A 138 -1.04 16.27 4.25
N ASN A 139 -1.53 15.90 5.43
CA ASN A 139 -2.14 16.85 6.37
C ASN A 139 -1.11 17.83 6.94
N ARG A 140 0.13 17.38 7.18
CA ARG A 140 1.23 18.24 7.63
C ARG A 140 1.55 19.29 6.58
N TRP A 141 1.67 18.91 5.31
CA TRP A 141 1.88 19.85 4.22
C TRP A 141 0.77 20.91 4.16
N LYS A 142 -0.49 20.49 4.32
CA LYS A 142 -1.64 21.40 4.44
C LYS A 142 -1.54 22.33 5.66
N ARG A 143 -1.24 21.80 6.85
CA ARG A 143 -1.11 22.60 8.09
C ARG A 143 0.01 23.65 8.00
N LEU A 144 1.07 23.36 7.26
CA LEU A 144 2.19 24.27 7.01
C LEU A 144 1.94 25.26 5.87
N GLY A 145 0.73 25.26 5.27
CA GLY A 145 0.36 26.20 4.21
C GLY A 145 0.87 25.84 2.82
N GLY A 146 1.39 24.63 2.62
CA GLY A 146 1.84 24.17 1.30
C GLY A 146 0.70 23.77 0.35
N TRP A 147 -0.52 23.62 0.87
CA TRP A 147 -1.75 23.41 0.09
C TRP A 147 -2.97 24.07 0.76
N PRO A 148 -3.85 24.77 0.02
CA PRO A 148 -3.84 24.97 -1.44
C PRO A 148 -2.67 25.81 -1.92
N LEU A 149 -2.26 25.64 -3.18
CA LEU A 149 -1.27 26.54 -3.78
C LEU A 149 -1.83 27.97 -3.82
N PRO A 150 -1.00 29.01 -3.58
CA PRO A 150 -1.43 30.38 -3.75
C PRO A 150 -1.97 30.59 -5.17
N VAL A 151 -3.11 31.27 -5.28
CA VAL A 151 -3.63 31.69 -6.59
C VAL A 151 -2.62 32.67 -7.17
N ALA A 152 -2.03 32.33 -8.32
CA ALA A 152 -1.17 33.26 -9.04
C ALA A 152 -2.00 34.50 -9.38
N THR A 153 -1.60 35.67 -8.89
CA THR A 153 -2.09 36.94 -9.44
C THR A 153 -1.64 37.01 -10.89
N PRO A 154 -2.54 37.20 -11.86
CA PRO A 154 -2.13 37.47 -13.23
C PRO A 154 -1.21 38.69 -13.26
N GLU A 155 -0.07 38.58 -13.94
CA GLU A 155 0.77 39.74 -14.30
C GLU A 155 0.04 40.67 -15.27
#